data_AF-A0ABD1TQS5-F1
#
_entry.id   AF-A0ABD1TQS5-F1
#
_cell.length_a   1.000
_cell.length_b   1.000
_cell.length_c   1.000
_cell.angle_alpha   90.00
_cell.angle_beta   90.00
_cell.angle_gamma   90.00
#
_symmetry.space_group_name_H-M   'P 1'
#
loop_
_entity.id
_entity.type
_entity.pdbx_description
1 polymer ?
#
loop_
_entity_poly.entity_id
_entity_poly.type
_entity_poly.pdbx_seq_one_letter_code
_entity_poly.pdbx_strand_id
1 'polypeptide(L)'
;MAKSPFLLIGILVLCCWTAIANAEYMIYKDHKMPINHRIKDLVNRMTLEEKIGQMTQIERSVASAEVMKKYYIGSVLSGGGSVPAPQASPEAWVDMVNDFQKGSLSTRLGIPMIYGIDAVHGNNNVYNATIFPHNIGLGATRQGSYRSFVDFLDIKVPRQYKNIKKKYNKVQ
;
A
#
# COMPACT_ATOMS: atom_id res chain seq x y z
N MET A 1 16.39 -33.08 -48.87
CA MET A 1 15.44 -31.96 -48.73
C MET A 1 15.87 -31.10 -47.55
N ALA A 2 16.67 -30.06 -47.79
CA ALA A 2 17.12 -29.14 -46.76
C ALA A 2 15.99 -28.18 -46.42
N LYS A 3 15.47 -28.22 -45.18
CA LYS A 3 14.46 -27.27 -44.70
C LYS A 3 15.14 -25.90 -44.58
N SER A 4 14.67 -24.91 -45.33
CA SER A 4 15.22 -23.55 -45.37
C SER A 4 15.12 -22.88 -43.98
N PRO A 5 16.24 -22.46 -43.35
CA PRO A 5 16.25 -21.84 -42.03
C PRO A 5 15.66 -20.41 -42.04
N PHE A 6 15.48 -19.81 -43.23
CA PHE A 6 14.92 -18.47 -43.39
C PHE A 6 13.45 -18.36 -42.97
N LEU A 7 12.67 -19.44 -43.08
CA LEU A 7 11.26 -19.45 -42.68
C LEU A 7 11.09 -19.40 -41.16
N LEU A 8 11.97 -20.09 -40.42
CA LEU A 8 11.96 -20.11 -38.95
C LEU A 8 12.42 -18.78 -38.34
N ILE A 9 13.41 -18.13 -38.96
CA ILE A 9 13.86 -16.80 -38.55
C ILE A 9 12.78 -15.75 -38.82
N GLY A 10 12.08 -15.84 -39.96
CA GLY A 10 10.95 -14.96 -40.27
C GLY A 10 9.81 -15.06 -39.26
N ILE A 11 9.43 -16.28 -38.86
CA ILE A 11 8.41 -16.52 -37.83
C ILE A 11 8.87 -16.00 -36.45
N LEU A 12 10.14 -16.20 -36.09
CA LEU A 12 10.70 -15.72 -34.82
C LEU A 12 10.72 -14.18 -34.75
N VAL A 13 11.08 -13.51 -35.85
CA VAL A 13 11.10 -12.04 -35.95
C VAL A 13 9.67 -11.48 -35.92
N LEU A 14 8.71 -12.14 -36.57
CA LEU A 14 7.29 -11.75 -36.51
C LEU A 14 6.72 -11.91 -35.09
N CYS A 15 7.06 -13.01 -34.39
CA CYS A 15 6.68 -13.24 -33.00
C CYS A 15 7.33 -12.24 -32.03
N CYS A 16 8.57 -11.82 -32.29
CA CYS A 16 9.21 -10.76 -31.52
C CYS A 16 8.55 -9.39 -31.77
N TRP A 17 8.11 -9.09 -32.99
CA TRP A 17 7.43 -7.84 -33.31
C TRP A 17 6.04 -7.74 -32.65
N THR A 18 5.28 -8.85 -32.60
CA THR A 18 4.00 -8.90 -31.89
C THR A 18 4.16 -8.84 -30.37
N ALA A 19 5.26 -9.38 -29.82
CA ALA A 19 5.57 -9.29 -28.39
C ALA A 19 5.96 -7.86 -27.97
N ILE A 20 6.75 -7.15 -28.78
CA ILE A 20 7.19 -5.78 -28.49
C ILE A 20 6.03 -4.77 -28.60
N ALA A 21 5.08 -5.01 -29.50
CA ALA A 21 3.93 -4.11 -29.70
C ALA A 21 2.95 -4.05 -28.50
N ASN A 22 3.03 -4.98 -27.54
CA ASN A 22 2.03 -5.12 -26.47
C ASN A 22 2.47 -4.62 -25.08
N ALA A 23 3.68 -4.09 -24.93
CA ALA A 23 4.08 -3.44 -23.68
C ALA A 23 3.60 -1.98 -23.66
N GLU A 24 2.32 -1.77 -23.34
CA GLU A 24 1.76 -0.42 -23.24
C GLU A 24 2.46 0.35 -22.10
N TYR A 25 3.08 1.49 -22.41
CA TYR A 25 3.76 2.33 -21.43
C TYR A 25 2.73 2.99 -20.49
N MET A 26 2.82 2.66 -19.20
CA MET A 26 1.88 3.10 -18.17
C MET A 26 2.41 4.35 -17.44
N ILE A 27 1.95 5.53 -17.82
CA ILE A 27 2.39 6.82 -17.23
C ILE A 27 2.20 6.82 -15.70
N TYR A 28 1.10 6.26 -15.19
CA TYR A 28 0.86 6.22 -13.74
C TYR A 28 1.92 5.47 -12.93
N LYS A 29 2.65 4.53 -13.55
CA LYS A 29 3.75 3.80 -12.90
C LYS A 29 5.08 4.53 -12.94
N ASP A 30 5.23 5.57 -13.76
CA ASP A 30 6.47 6.33 -13.85
C ASP A 30 6.56 7.38 -12.72
N HIS A 31 7.44 7.14 -11.75
CA HIS A 31 7.68 8.03 -10.62
C HIS A 31 8.30 9.39 -10.98
N LYS A 32 8.83 9.56 -12.20
CA LYS A 32 9.39 10.83 -12.69
C LYS A 32 8.31 11.75 -13.24
N MET A 33 7.13 11.21 -13.56
CA MET A 33 6.03 11.99 -14.11
C MET A 33 5.35 12.82 -13.02
N PRO A 34 4.89 14.06 -13.34
CA PRO A 34 4.16 14.88 -12.38
C PRO A 34 2.93 14.14 -11.83
N ILE A 35 2.65 14.31 -10.54
CA ILE A 35 1.58 13.58 -9.85
C ILE A 35 0.21 13.69 -10.57
N ASN A 36 -0.15 14.87 -11.05
CA ASN A 36 -1.41 15.10 -11.76
C ASN A 36 -1.49 14.32 -13.08
N HIS A 37 -0.37 14.10 -13.77
CA HIS A 37 -0.34 13.29 -14.98
C HIS A 37 -0.55 11.81 -14.64
N ARG A 38 0.09 11.33 -13.58
CA ARG A 38 -0.06 9.96 -13.09
C ARG A 38 -1.50 9.67 -12.64
N ILE A 39 -2.12 10.61 -11.90
CA ILE A 39 -3.52 10.52 -11.48
C ILE A 39 -4.44 10.46 -12.69
N LYS A 40 -4.29 11.39 -13.64
CA LYS A 40 -5.14 11.46 -14.83
C LYS A 40 -5.05 10.19 -15.68
N ASP A 41 -3.84 9.69 -15.93
CA ASP A 41 -3.63 8.43 -16.65
C ASP A 41 -4.27 7.24 -15.91
N LEU A 42 -4.04 7.12 -14.59
CA LEU A 42 -4.62 6.03 -13.80
C LEU A 42 -6.14 6.04 -13.83
N VAL A 43 -6.77 7.17 -13.50
CA VAL A 43 -8.24 7.30 -13.42
C VAL A 43 -8.90 7.03 -14.78
N ASN A 44 -8.25 7.39 -15.88
CA ASN A 44 -8.73 7.11 -17.23
C ASN A 44 -8.68 5.61 -17.58
N ARG A 45 -7.77 4.85 -16.97
CA ARG A 45 -7.64 3.39 -17.16
C ARG A 45 -8.60 2.58 -16.28
N MET A 46 -9.22 3.20 -15.29
CA MET A 46 -10.07 2.51 -14.31
C MET A 46 -11.48 2.23 -14.84
N THR A 47 -11.99 1.03 -14.55
CA THR A 47 -13.41 0.70 -14.68
C THR A 47 -14.23 1.40 -13.60
N LEU A 48 -15.56 1.33 -13.69
CA LEU A 48 -16.43 1.87 -12.65
C LEU A 48 -16.24 1.13 -11.31
N GLU A 49 -16.11 -0.18 -11.35
CA GLU A 49 -15.91 -1.05 -10.18
C GLU A 49 -14.60 -0.70 -9.48
N GLU A 50 -13.52 -0.48 -10.23
CA GLU A 50 -12.24 -0.05 -9.66
C GLU A 50 -12.35 1.33 -8.99
N LYS A 51 -13.11 2.27 -9.56
CA LYS A 51 -13.35 3.60 -8.96
C LYS A 51 -14.14 3.49 -7.65
N ILE A 52 -15.20 2.68 -7.65
CA ILE A 52 -15.99 2.41 -6.45
C ILE A 52 -15.13 1.73 -5.39
N GLY A 53 -14.32 0.75 -5.77
CA GLY A 53 -13.40 0.06 -4.87
C GLY A 53 -12.43 1.04 -4.20
N GLN A 54 -11.86 1.99 -4.95
CA GLN A 54 -10.98 3.02 -4.41
C GLN A 54 -11.66 3.97 -3.40
N MET A 55 -12.96 4.21 -3.55
CA MET A 55 -13.76 5.01 -2.60
C MET A 55 -14.23 4.19 -1.37
N THR A 56 -13.97 2.89 -1.34
CA THR A 56 -14.44 1.98 -0.29
C THR A 56 -13.34 1.75 0.74
N GLN A 57 -13.68 2.03 2.00
CA GLN A 57 -12.87 1.67 3.16
C GLN A 57 -13.57 0.57 3.96
N ILE A 58 -12.87 -0.54 4.23
CA ILE A 58 -13.41 -1.67 5.02
C ILE A 58 -12.65 -1.85 6.34
N GLU A 59 -13.26 -2.55 7.29
CA GLU A 59 -12.62 -2.92 8.55
C GLU A 59 -11.78 -4.19 8.38
N ARG A 60 -10.62 -4.29 9.05
CA ARG A 60 -9.66 -5.39 8.87
C ARG A 60 -10.20 -6.79 9.19
N SER A 61 -11.28 -6.93 9.95
CA SER A 61 -11.89 -8.23 10.30
C SER A 61 -12.58 -8.88 9.12
N VAL A 62 -13.02 -8.08 8.15
CA VAL A 62 -13.61 -8.56 6.89
C VAL A 62 -12.64 -8.50 5.71
N ALA A 63 -11.40 -8.05 5.95
CA ALA A 63 -10.37 -7.95 4.92
C ALA A 63 -9.59 -9.27 4.77
N SER A 64 -9.25 -9.60 3.54
CA SER A 64 -8.31 -10.67 3.16
C SER A 64 -7.68 -10.31 1.82
N ALA A 65 -6.53 -10.89 1.47
CA ALA A 65 -5.93 -10.68 0.16
C ALA A 65 -6.90 -10.94 -1.00
N GLU A 66 -7.80 -11.93 -0.86
CA GLU A 66 -8.85 -12.25 -1.83
C GLU A 66 -9.90 -11.14 -1.93
N VAL A 67 -10.41 -10.64 -0.80
CA VAL A 67 -11.38 -9.53 -0.76
C VAL A 67 -10.79 -8.28 -1.38
N MET A 68 -9.54 -7.94 -1.04
CA MET A 68 -8.83 -6.79 -1.60
C MET A 68 -8.74 -6.87 -3.13
N LYS A 69 -8.39 -8.05 -3.65
CA LYS A 69 -8.27 -8.30 -5.09
C LYS A 69 -9.63 -8.26 -5.79
N LYS A 70 -10.63 -8.94 -5.23
CA LYS A 70 -11.94 -9.14 -5.86
C LYS A 70 -12.73 -7.84 -5.99
N TYR A 71 -12.63 -6.96 -4.99
CA TYR A 71 -13.44 -5.75 -4.90
C TYR A 71 -12.64 -4.45 -5.08
N TYR A 72 -11.36 -4.54 -5.48
CA TYR A 72 -10.49 -3.38 -5.75
C TYR A 72 -10.41 -2.37 -4.60
N ILE A 73 -10.48 -2.87 -3.36
CA ILE A 73 -10.61 -2.05 -2.14
C ILE A 73 -9.44 -1.06 -2.03
N GLY A 74 -9.78 0.22 -1.90
CA GLY A 74 -8.83 1.31 -1.78
C GLY A 74 -8.26 1.52 -0.38
N SER A 75 -9.03 1.14 0.66
CA SER A 75 -8.62 1.40 2.03
C SER A 75 -9.08 0.32 3.01
N VAL A 76 -8.26 0.05 4.02
CA VAL A 76 -8.60 -0.79 5.18
C VAL A 76 -8.35 0.02 6.45
N LEU A 77 -9.09 -0.21 7.52
CA LEU A 77 -8.74 0.30 8.85
C LEU A 77 -8.75 -0.76 9.94
N SER A 78 -8.02 -0.47 11.01
CA SER A 78 -8.26 -1.02 12.34
C SER A 78 -9.03 0.00 13.19
N GLY A 79 -10.27 -0.31 13.55
CA GLY A 79 -10.98 0.45 14.58
C GLY A 79 -10.37 0.23 15.97
N GLY A 80 -10.84 0.98 16.98
CA GLY A 80 -10.39 0.83 18.36
C GLY A 80 -10.46 -0.61 18.88
N GLY A 81 -9.32 -1.16 19.31
CA GLY A 81 -9.20 -2.54 19.78
C GLY A 81 -9.17 -3.62 18.69
N SER A 82 -9.32 -3.26 17.41
CA SER A 82 -9.22 -4.20 16.29
C SER A 82 -7.76 -4.50 15.95
N VAL A 83 -7.22 -5.50 16.63
CA VAL A 83 -5.80 -5.90 16.56
C VAL A 83 -5.63 -7.26 15.86
N PRO A 84 -4.44 -7.58 15.33
CA PRO A 84 -4.18 -8.89 14.71
C PRO A 84 -4.32 -10.06 15.69
N ALA A 85 -3.88 -9.84 16.94
CA ALA A 85 -3.93 -10.79 18.05
C ALA A 85 -3.76 -10.04 19.38
N PRO A 86 -4.16 -10.63 20.53
CA PRO A 86 -3.81 -10.08 21.84
C PRO A 86 -2.30 -9.86 21.97
N GLN A 87 -1.90 -8.67 22.42
CA GLN A 87 -0.50 -8.28 22.58
C GLN A 87 0.36 -8.45 21.31
N ALA A 88 -0.24 -8.31 20.12
CA ALA A 88 0.45 -8.48 18.84
C ALA A 88 1.72 -7.64 18.73
N SER A 89 2.81 -8.26 18.28
CA SER A 89 4.06 -7.56 18.01
C SER A 89 3.91 -6.61 16.81
N PRO A 90 4.77 -5.59 16.71
CA PRO A 90 4.83 -4.74 15.52
C PRO A 90 5.05 -5.52 14.21
N GLU A 91 5.79 -6.64 14.24
CA GLU A 91 5.95 -7.54 13.10
C GLU A 91 4.61 -8.16 12.65
N ALA A 92 3.77 -8.58 13.60
CA ALA A 92 2.46 -9.18 13.28
C ALA A 92 1.54 -8.15 12.60
N TRP A 93 1.60 -6.89 13.02
CA TRP A 93 0.92 -5.78 12.32
C TRP A 93 1.40 -5.62 10.89
N VAL A 94 2.72 -5.59 10.68
CA VAL A 94 3.30 -5.46 9.33
C VAL A 94 2.95 -6.66 8.45
N ASP A 95 2.94 -7.87 9.01
CA ASP A 95 2.57 -9.07 8.25
C ASP A 95 1.11 -9.06 7.81
N MET A 96 0.20 -8.68 8.69
CA MET A 96 -1.22 -8.50 8.36
C MET A 96 -1.42 -7.45 7.26
N VAL A 97 -0.83 -6.26 7.40
CA VAL A 97 -0.98 -5.18 6.40
C VAL A 97 -0.37 -5.58 5.07
N ASN A 98 0.78 -6.25 5.07
CA ASN A 98 1.42 -6.75 3.87
C ASN A 98 0.58 -7.82 3.14
N ASP A 99 -0.16 -8.66 3.88
CA ASP A 99 -1.05 -9.64 3.26
C ASP A 99 -2.17 -8.96 2.46
N PHE A 100 -2.83 -7.97 3.06
CA PHE A 100 -3.85 -7.18 2.37
C PHE A 100 -3.27 -6.43 1.17
N GLN A 101 -2.08 -5.82 1.33
CA GLN A 101 -1.41 -5.09 0.26
C GLN A 101 -1.06 -5.99 -0.94
N LYS A 102 -0.63 -7.23 -0.71
CA LYS A 102 -0.42 -8.21 -1.79
C LYS A 102 -1.70 -8.45 -2.59
N GLY A 103 -2.84 -8.51 -1.92
CA GLY A 103 -4.16 -8.60 -2.57
C GLY A 103 -4.38 -7.43 -3.53
N SER A 104 -4.25 -6.19 -3.05
CA SER A 104 -4.42 -4.97 -3.84
C SER A 104 -3.44 -4.88 -5.02
N LEU A 105 -2.16 -5.21 -4.82
CA LEU A 105 -1.14 -5.18 -5.86
C LEU A 105 -1.29 -6.28 -6.92
N SER A 106 -2.04 -7.35 -6.61
CA SER A 106 -2.33 -8.44 -7.56
C SER A 106 -3.51 -8.14 -8.51
N THR A 107 -4.13 -6.97 -8.38
CA THR A 107 -5.19 -6.49 -9.29
C THR A 107 -4.62 -6.06 -10.64
N ARG A 108 -5.49 -5.87 -11.64
CA ARG A 108 -5.12 -5.46 -13.00
C ARG A 108 -4.26 -4.18 -13.05
N LEU A 109 -4.62 -3.17 -12.26
CA LEU A 109 -3.89 -1.90 -12.19
C LEU A 109 -2.88 -1.85 -11.03
N GLY A 110 -2.91 -2.82 -10.10
CA GLY A 110 -1.98 -2.90 -8.98
C GLY A 110 -1.95 -1.63 -8.12
N ILE A 111 -3.12 -1.02 -7.88
CA ILE A 111 -3.22 0.20 -7.07
C ILE A 111 -3.02 -0.18 -5.59
N PRO A 112 -2.03 0.39 -4.88
CA PRO A 112 -1.81 0.08 -3.47
C PRO A 112 -2.97 0.60 -2.61
N MET A 113 -3.34 -0.15 -1.58
CA MET A 113 -4.30 0.33 -0.59
C MET A 113 -3.63 1.24 0.45
N ILE A 114 -4.42 2.09 1.09
CA ILE A 114 -4.02 2.85 2.27
C ILE A 114 -4.59 2.20 3.54
N TYR A 115 -3.80 2.13 4.61
CA TYR A 115 -4.23 1.56 5.89
C TYR A 115 -4.46 2.66 6.94
N GLY A 116 -5.65 2.71 7.52
CA GLY A 116 -6.04 3.64 8.57
C GLY A 116 -5.96 3.04 9.98
N ILE A 117 -5.60 3.87 10.96
CA ILE A 117 -5.64 3.51 12.38
C ILE A 117 -5.79 4.77 13.24
N ASP A 118 -6.51 4.66 14.35
CA ASP A 118 -6.70 5.76 15.31
C ASP A 118 -5.47 5.97 16.21
N ALA A 119 -4.35 6.44 15.65
CA ALA A 119 -3.14 6.77 16.42
C ALA A 119 -3.23 8.15 17.12
N VAL A 120 -4.24 8.35 17.97
CA VAL A 120 -4.62 9.68 18.50
C VAL A 120 -3.82 10.18 19.71
N HIS A 121 -2.98 9.33 20.33
CA HIS A 121 -2.12 9.68 21.47
C HIS A 121 -0.94 8.70 21.58
N GLY A 122 -0.27 8.51 20.45
CA GLY A 122 0.63 7.37 20.19
C GLY A 122 -0.09 6.34 19.33
N ASN A 123 0.64 5.30 18.89
CA ASN A 123 0.05 4.17 18.17
C ASN A 123 -0.67 3.23 19.18
N ASN A 124 -1.73 3.74 19.79
CA ASN A 124 -2.33 3.24 21.03
C ASN A 124 -2.97 1.84 20.93
N ASN A 125 -3.27 1.36 19.72
CA ASN A 125 -3.73 -0.01 19.50
C ASN A 125 -2.57 -1.03 19.48
N VAL A 126 -1.32 -0.59 19.29
CA VAL A 126 -0.15 -1.48 19.25
C VAL A 126 0.37 -1.71 20.65
N TYR A 127 0.51 -2.98 21.03
CA TYR A 127 1.02 -3.37 22.33
C TYR A 127 2.42 -2.81 22.58
N ASN A 128 2.66 -2.29 23.79
CA ASN A 128 3.90 -1.62 24.20
C ASN A 128 4.31 -0.39 23.37
N ALA A 129 3.41 0.19 22.56
CA ALA A 129 3.67 1.49 21.97
C ALA A 129 3.71 2.58 23.05
N THR A 130 4.54 3.60 22.84
CA THR A 130 4.53 4.80 23.69
C THR A 130 3.15 5.45 23.66
N ILE A 131 2.58 5.68 24.84
CA ILE A 131 1.30 6.36 25.02
C ILE A 131 1.55 7.78 25.51
N PHE A 132 1.07 8.75 24.74
CA PHE A 132 1.18 10.17 25.07
C PHE A 132 -0.04 10.63 25.88
N PRO A 133 0.06 11.77 26.59
CA PRO A 133 -1.10 12.45 27.16
C PRO A 133 -2.13 12.75 26.06
N HIS A 134 -3.42 12.61 26.39
CA HIS A 134 -4.48 13.03 25.48
C HIS A 134 -4.43 14.53 25.19
N ASN A 135 -5.10 14.94 24.10
CA ASN A 135 -5.06 16.30 23.56
C ASN A 135 -5.39 17.40 24.59
N ILE A 136 -6.26 17.13 25.57
CA ILE A 136 -6.54 18.09 26.65
C ILE A 136 -5.30 18.37 27.52
N GLY A 137 -4.54 17.33 27.85
CA GLY A 137 -3.28 17.44 28.59
C GLY A 137 -2.20 18.14 27.77
N LEU A 138 -2.12 17.83 26.47
CA LEU A 138 -1.22 18.54 25.55
C LEU A 138 -1.59 20.02 25.42
N GLY A 139 -2.89 20.36 25.37
CA GLY A 139 -3.35 21.75 25.38
C GLY A 139 -2.97 22.49 26.66
N ALA A 140 -2.96 21.80 27.80
CA ALA A 140 -2.57 22.36 29.10
C ALA A 140 -1.08 22.75 29.17
N THR A 141 -0.21 22.14 28.38
CA THR A 141 1.23 22.47 28.37
C THR A 141 1.52 23.87 27.79
N ARG A 142 0.60 24.41 26.98
CA ARG A 142 0.75 25.69 26.23
C ARG A 142 1.94 25.72 25.28
N GLN A 143 2.48 24.57 24.89
CA GLN A 143 3.64 24.51 24.00
C GLN A 143 3.21 24.24 22.55
N GLY A 144 3.12 25.30 21.74
CA GLY A 144 2.68 25.24 20.34
C GLY A 144 3.63 24.50 19.39
N SER A 145 4.87 24.25 19.78
CA SER A 145 5.83 23.43 19.02
C SER A 145 5.58 21.93 19.14
N TYR A 146 4.76 21.48 20.10
CA TYR A 146 4.31 20.08 20.22
C TYR A 146 2.96 19.85 19.52
N ARG A 147 2.51 20.83 18.73
CA ARG A 147 1.14 20.90 18.20
C ARG A 147 0.94 20.07 16.95
N SER A 148 2.01 19.55 16.36
CA SER A 148 1.92 18.54 15.33
C SER A 148 2.42 17.21 15.90
N PHE A 149 1.58 16.19 15.83
CA PHE A 149 1.93 14.81 16.12
C PHE A 149 3.11 14.34 15.25
N VAL A 150 3.32 15.02 14.12
CA VAL A 150 4.38 14.78 13.14
C VAL A 150 5.76 15.24 13.65
N ASP A 151 5.85 16.37 14.36
CA ASP A 151 7.13 16.90 14.89
C ASP A 151 7.66 16.06 16.07
N PHE A 152 6.78 15.37 16.79
CA PHE A 152 7.15 14.49 17.90
C PHE A 152 7.53 13.06 17.44
N LEU A 153 7.10 12.65 16.25
CA LEU A 153 7.41 11.34 15.67
C LEU A 153 8.82 11.26 15.05
N ASP A 154 9.56 12.37 14.99
CA ASP A 154 10.96 12.39 14.54
C ASP A 154 11.95 11.74 15.54
N ILE A 155 11.43 11.03 16.55
CA ILE A 155 12.17 10.07 17.35
C ILE A 155 12.69 8.97 16.40
N LYS A 156 13.99 9.04 16.09
CA LYS A 156 14.78 7.99 15.43
C LYS A 156 14.17 6.60 15.66
N VAL A 157 13.70 5.96 14.58
CA VAL A 157 13.23 4.57 14.57
C VAL A 157 14.15 3.72 15.47
N PRO A 158 13.69 3.29 16.67
CA PRO A 158 14.54 2.58 17.61
C PRO A 158 15.15 1.34 16.94
N ARG A 159 16.36 0.93 17.33
CA ARG A 159 17.12 -0.16 16.68
C ARG A 159 16.28 -1.43 16.45
N GLN A 160 15.35 -1.73 17.35
CA GLN A 160 14.41 -2.85 17.27
C GLN A 160 13.48 -2.82 16.05
N TYR A 161 13.21 -1.64 15.47
CA TYR A 161 12.31 -1.48 14.31
C TYR A 161 13.02 -1.43 12.95
N LYS A 162 14.37 -1.49 12.90
CA LYS A 162 15.11 -1.50 11.63
C LYS A 162 14.78 -2.72 10.76
N ASN A 163 14.62 -3.88 11.38
CA ASN A 163 14.26 -5.12 10.69
C ASN A 163 12.82 -5.07 10.16
N ILE A 164 11.92 -4.42 10.91
CA ILE A 164 10.52 -4.19 10.51
C ILE A 164 10.44 -3.31 9.26
N LYS A 165 11.18 -2.18 9.22
CA LYS A 165 11.22 -1.30 8.05
C LYS A 165 11.69 -2.02 6.79
N LYS A 166 12.69 -2.91 6.91
CA LYS A 166 13.16 -3.74 5.77
C LYS A 166 12.10 -4.73 5.29
N LYS A 167 11.28 -5.29 6.20
CA LYS A 167 10.20 -6.21 5.87
C LYS A 167 9.04 -5.52 5.16
N TYR A 168 8.66 -4.33 5.63
CA TYR A 168 7.65 -3.48 4.99
C TYR A 168 8.02 -3.12 3.53
N ASN A 169 9.27 -2.70 3.31
CA ASN A 169 9.75 -2.30 1.98
C ASN A 169 9.88 -3.45 0.95
N LYS A 170 9.67 -4.72 1.32
CA LYS A 170 9.73 -5.85 0.38
C LYS A 170 8.44 -6.07 -0.40
N VAL A 171 7.34 -5.44 0.02
CA VAL A 171 6.00 -5.65 -0.55
C VAL A 171 5.53 -4.45 -1.37
N GLN A 172 6.17 -3.28 -1.19
CA GLN A 172 5.99 -2.09 -2.05
C GLN A 172 6.91 -2.15 -3.27
#